data_AF-A0A0F9N4V1-F1
#
_entry.id   AF-A0A0F9N4V1-F1
#
_cell.length_a   1.000
_cell.length_b   1.000
_cell.length_c   1.000
_cell.angle_alpha   90.00
_cell.angle_beta   90.00
_cell.angle_gamma   90.00
#
_symmetry.space_group_name_H-M   'P 1'
#
loop_
_entity.id
_entity.type
_entity.pdbx_description
1 polymer ?
#
loop_
_entity_poly.entity_id
_entity_poly.type
_entity_poly.pdbx_seq_one_letter_code
_entity_poly.pdbx_strand_id
1 'polypeptide(L)'
;MKVEKKKITGLNRFVIQEHHATRLHWDLRLELDGVLKSWAIPKEPGKIPGKKYLAIQVEDHDLDYIDFEGEIEEGHYGAGRVNIWDNGTFDLIERSENKVIFTIHGKKLEGDFCLVRFPKAGEKQWLFFKKKKKT
;
A
#
# COMPACT_ATOMS: atom_id res chain seq x y z
N MET A 1 -1.95 -13.22 -24.10
CA MET A 1 -2.34 -11.87 -23.65
C MET A 1 -1.08 -11.03 -23.57
N LYS A 2 -0.97 -9.95 -24.34
CA LYS A 2 0.20 -9.06 -24.33
C LYS A 2 0.13 -8.22 -23.04
N VAL A 3 1.13 -8.35 -22.18
CA VAL A 3 1.29 -7.46 -21.02
C VAL A 3 1.74 -6.11 -21.59
N GLU A 4 0.83 -5.15 -21.67
CA GLU A 4 1.18 -3.78 -22.02
C GLU A 4 2.03 -3.18 -20.90
N LYS A 5 3.34 -3.05 -21.16
CA LYS A 5 4.22 -2.20 -20.34
C LYS A 5 3.97 -0.75 -20.74
N LYS A 6 2.88 -0.16 -20.26
CA LYS A 6 2.67 1.28 -20.34
C LYS A 6 3.64 1.93 -19.33
N LYS A 7 4.66 2.64 -19.82
CA LYS A 7 5.41 3.60 -18.99
C LYS A 7 4.45 4.72 -18.66
N ILE A 8 3.89 4.71 -17.45
CA ILE A 8 3.06 5.81 -16.95
C ILE A 8 4.02 6.90 -16.49
N THR A 9 4.04 8.02 -17.21
CA THR A 9 4.96 9.14 -17.00
C THR A 9 4.34 10.21 -16.10
N GLY A 10 3.94 9.82 -14.89
CA GLY A 10 3.45 10.72 -13.84
C GLY A 10 3.84 10.19 -12.47
N LEU A 11 4.36 11.06 -11.60
CA LEU A 11 4.66 10.73 -10.21
C LEU A 11 3.34 10.46 -9.48
N ASN A 12 3.00 9.18 -9.26
CA ASN A 12 1.83 8.81 -8.47
C ASN A 12 2.15 9.00 -6.98
N ARG A 13 1.15 9.33 -6.16
CA ARG A 13 1.32 9.49 -4.71
C ARG A 13 1.04 8.20 -3.96
N PHE A 14 1.73 8.00 -2.85
CA PHE A 14 1.38 6.96 -1.88
C PHE A 14 1.30 7.54 -0.48
N VAL A 15 0.55 6.86 0.38
CA VAL A 15 0.58 7.08 1.82
C VAL A 15 0.56 5.73 2.53
N ILE A 16 1.20 5.69 3.70
CA ILE A 16 1.01 4.65 4.69
C ILE A 16 0.50 5.35 5.94
N GLN A 17 -0.73 5.06 6.32
CA GLN A 17 -1.34 5.57 7.55
C GLN A 17 -1.18 4.55 8.67
N GLU A 18 -0.77 4.97 9.86
CA GLU A 18 -0.84 4.18 11.08
C GLU A 18 -2.23 4.36 11.70
N HIS A 19 -2.96 3.27 11.85
CA HIS A 19 -4.36 3.28 12.21
C HIS A 19 -4.58 2.51 13.52
N HIS A 20 -4.93 3.26 14.56
CA HIS A 20 -5.26 2.80 15.90
C HIS A 20 -6.77 2.52 15.99
N ALA A 21 -7.23 1.57 15.18
CA ALA A 21 -8.59 1.03 15.27
C ALA A 21 -8.69 -0.03 16.38
N THR A 22 -9.69 -0.92 16.32
CA THR A 22 -9.78 -2.10 17.20
C THR A 22 -8.48 -2.90 17.31
N ARG A 23 -7.67 -2.91 16.24
CA ARG A 23 -6.29 -3.39 16.25
C ARG A 23 -5.42 -2.38 15.53
N LEU A 24 -4.24 -2.13 16.08
CA LEU A 24 -3.19 -1.37 15.40
C LEU A 24 -2.81 -2.05 14.08
N HIS A 25 -2.84 -1.29 13.00
CA HIS A 25 -2.39 -1.71 11.67
C HIS A 25 -1.92 -0.50 10.85
N TRP A 26 -1.40 -0.77 9.65
CA TRP A 26 -0.94 0.26 8.73
C TRP A 26 -1.66 0.14 7.40
N ASP A 27 -2.32 1.19 6.95
CA ASP A 27 -3.02 1.24 5.68
C ASP A 27 -2.09 1.78 4.58
N LEU A 28 -1.64 0.90 3.69
CA LEU A 28 -0.93 1.28 2.47
C LEU A 28 -1.94 1.68 1.40
N ARG A 29 -1.75 2.85 0.81
CA ARG A 29 -2.57 3.36 -0.28
C ARG A 29 -1.72 3.83 -1.44
N LEU A 30 -2.12 3.43 -2.65
CA LEU A 30 -1.48 3.82 -3.90
C LEU A 30 -2.49 4.57 -4.77
N GLU A 31 -2.16 5.80 -5.16
CA GLU A 31 -2.94 6.56 -6.14
C GLU A 31 -2.82 5.89 -7.52
N LEU A 32 -3.90 5.23 -7.97
CA LEU A 32 -3.97 4.49 -9.22
C LEU A 32 -5.39 4.55 -9.78
N ASP A 33 -5.52 4.80 -11.08
CA ASP A 33 -6.80 4.86 -11.80
C ASP A 33 -7.82 5.86 -11.21
N GLY A 34 -7.34 6.97 -10.63
CA GLY A 34 -8.20 8.02 -10.06
C GLY A 34 -8.73 7.73 -8.66
N VAL A 35 -8.27 6.66 -8.01
CA VAL A 35 -8.63 6.30 -6.62
C VAL A 35 -7.40 5.86 -5.83
N LEU A 36 -7.55 5.69 -4.52
CA LEU A 36 -6.56 5.10 -3.64
C LEU A 36 -6.78 3.59 -3.48
N LYS A 37 -6.02 2.79 -4.25
CA LYS A 37 -5.98 1.34 -4.06
C LYS A 37 -5.34 1.02 -2.72
N SER A 38 -6.06 0.31 -1.86
CA SER A 38 -5.75 0.27 -0.42
C SER A 38 -5.57 -1.15 0.12
N TRP A 39 -4.61 -1.30 1.06
CA TRP A 39 -4.35 -2.54 1.78
C TRP A 39 -4.05 -2.26 3.26
N ALA A 40 -4.72 -2.98 4.15
CA ALA A 40 -4.39 -3.02 5.57
C ALA A 40 -3.25 -4.01 5.85
N ILE A 41 -2.18 -3.55 6.48
CA ILE A 41 -0.98 -4.31 6.84
C ILE A 41 -0.96 -4.45 8.38
N PRO A 42 -1.25 -5.63 8.96
CA PRO A 42 -1.37 -5.79 10.42
C PRO A 42 -0.07 -5.62 11.22
N LYS A 43 1.09 -5.51 10.55
CA LYS A 43 2.41 -5.37 11.17
C LYS A 43 3.18 -4.25 10.51
N GLU A 44 3.96 -3.51 11.28
CA GLU A 44 4.70 -2.36 10.78
C GLU A 44 5.53 -2.71 9.53
N PRO A 45 5.24 -2.05 8.39
CA PRO A 45 6.00 -2.22 7.15
C PRO A 45 7.49 -1.92 7.37
N GLY A 46 8.37 -2.75 6.78
CA GLY A 46 9.80 -2.65 7.05
C GLY A 46 10.69 -2.58 5.81
N LYS A 47 11.94 -2.16 6.04
CA LYS A 47 12.97 -1.99 5.01
C LYS A 47 13.78 -3.27 4.71
N ILE A 48 13.55 -4.37 5.43
CA ILE A 48 14.34 -5.60 5.30
C ILE A 48 13.98 -6.31 3.98
N PRO A 49 14.91 -6.41 3.00
CA PRO A 49 14.60 -7.02 1.71
C PRO A 49 14.19 -8.49 1.83
N GLY A 50 13.09 -8.86 1.18
CA GLY A 50 12.54 -10.22 1.17
C GLY A 50 11.74 -10.62 2.41
N LYS A 51 11.70 -9.81 3.47
CA LYS A 51 10.77 -10.03 4.58
C LYS A 51 9.35 -9.73 4.10
N LYS A 52 8.46 -10.70 4.26
CA LYS A 52 7.08 -10.64 3.77
C LYS A 52 6.13 -10.19 4.87
N TYR A 53 5.26 -9.26 4.52
CA TYR A 53 4.18 -8.74 5.35
C TYR A 53 2.85 -9.15 4.71
N LEU A 54 1.89 -9.59 5.52
CA LEU A 54 0.52 -9.77 5.06
C LEU A 54 -0.07 -8.38 4.76
N ALA A 55 -0.70 -8.24 3.60
CA ALA A 55 -1.42 -7.06 3.19
C ALA A 55 -2.82 -7.49 2.76
N ILE A 56 -3.85 -6.99 3.43
CA ILE A 56 -5.24 -7.37 3.19
C ILE A 56 -5.85 -6.27 2.32
N GLN A 57 -6.30 -6.61 1.11
CA GLN A 57 -6.94 -5.63 0.24
C GLN A 57 -8.25 -5.15 0.88
N VAL A 58 -8.42 -3.84 0.94
CA VAL A 58 -9.65 -3.18 1.41
C VAL A 58 -10.25 -2.34 0.29
N GLU A 59 -11.39 -1.73 0.57
CA GLU A 59 -12.13 -0.88 -0.34
C GLU A 59 -11.26 0.30 -0.81
N ASP A 60 -11.50 0.74 -2.05
CA ASP A 60 -10.83 1.93 -2.59
C ASP A 60 -11.24 3.16 -1.76
N HIS A 61 -10.33 4.13 -1.65
CA HIS A 61 -10.61 5.40 -0.98
C HIS A 61 -10.50 6.56 -1.98
N ASP A 62 -11.18 7.66 -1.66
CA ASP A 62 -11.09 8.91 -2.42
C ASP A 62 -9.69 9.53 -2.32
N LEU A 63 -9.30 10.31 -3.33
CA LEU A 63 -7.94 10.84 -3.45
C LEU A 63 -7.58 11.89 -2.40
N ASP A 64 -8.57 12.57 -1.83
CA ASP A 64 -8.42 13.55 -0.74
C ASP A 64 -8.02 12.87 0.58
N TYR A 65 -8.40 11.61 0.77
CA TYR A 65 -8.10 10.83 1.96
C TYR A 65 -6.59 10.58 2.15
N ILE A 66 -5.78 10.81 1.12
CA ILE A 66 -4.33 10.58 1.15
C ILE A 66 -3.62 11.48 2.18
N ASP A 67 -4.19 12.65 2.47
CA ASP A 67 -3.65 13.65 3.40
C ASP A 67 -4.37 13.62 4.76
N PHE A 68 -5.29 12.67 4.98
CA PHE A 68 -6.07 12.58 6.21
C PHE A 68 -5.22 12.12 7.40
N GLU A 69 -5.30 12.91 8.48
CA GLU A 69 -4.90 12.58 9.84
C GLU A 69 -6.01 13.04 10.79
N GLY A 70 -6.35 12.25 11.79
CA GLY A 70 -7.44 12.57 12.69
C GLY A 70 -7.98 11.39 13.46
N GLU A 71 -9.15 11.56 14.04
CA GLU A 71 -9.87 10.52 14.76
C GLU A 71 -11.19 10.25 14.04
N ILE A 72 -11.44 8.97 13.75
CA ILE A 72 -12.71 8.50 13.19
C ILE A 72 -13.58 8.07 14.37
N GLU A 73 -14.76 8.68 14.49
CA GLU A 73 -15.68 8.47 15.61
C GLU A 73 -16.08 6.99 15.78
N GLU A 74 -16.29 6.59 17.03
CA GLU A 74 -16.78 5.24 17.34
C GLU A 74 -18.13 4.97 16.66
N GLY A 75 -18.33 3.72 16.23
CA GLY A 75 -19.52 3.31 15.49
C GLY A 75 -19.44 3.52 13.98
N HIS A 76 -18.45 4.27 13.48
CA HIS A 76 -18.15 4.36 12.05
C HIS A 76 -17.20 3.25 11.61
N TYR A 77 -17.26 2.90 10.31
CA TYR A 77 -16.30 1.97 9.72
C TYR A 77 -14.89 2.59 9.78
N GLY A 78 -13.95 1.85 10.35
CA GLY A 78 -12.59 2.35 10.58
C GLY A 78 -12.47 3.30 11.79
N ALA A 79 -13.38 3.22 12.77
CA ALA A 79 -13.24 3.98 14.01
C ALA A 79 -11.85 3.82 14.65
N GLY A 80 -11.27 4.92 15.09
CA GLY A 80 -9.92 4.98 15.63
C GLY A 80 -9.10 6.16 15.13
N ARG A 81 -7.91 6.33 15.71
CA ARG A 81 -6.99 7.40 15.33
C ARG A 81 -6.15 7.01 14.11
N VAL A 82 -6.06 7.90 13.15
CA VAL A 82 -5.27 7.77 11.93
C VAL A 82 -4.17 8.84 11.92
N ASN A 83 -2.91 8.43 11.77
CA ASN A 83 -1.79 9.35 11.54
C ASN A 83 -1.03 8.93 10.28
N ILE A 84 -0.40 9.86 9.58
CA ILE A 84 0.46 9.55 8.44
C ILE A 84 1.79 8.99 8.98
N TRP A 85 2.03 7.71 8.71
CA TRP A 85 3.29 7.06 9.08
C TRP A 85 4.38 7.32 8.05
N ASP A 86 4.06 7.28 6.75
CA ASP A 86 4.97 7.64 5.65
C ASP A 86 4.18 8.14 4.45
N ASN A 87 4.76 9.02 3.65
CA ASN A 87 4.15 9.51 2.41
C ASN A 87 5.21 9.91 1.39
N GLY A 88 4.78 10.09 0.15
CA GLY A 88 5.63 10.56 -0.93
C GLY A 88 5.09 10.13 -2.28
N THR A 89 5.99 9.86 -3.22
CA THR A 89 5.65 9.43 -4.58
C THR A 89 6.11 8.00 -4.83
N PHE A 90 5.59 7.38 -5.88
CA PHE A 90 6.06 6.10 -6.36
C PHE A 90 6.06 6.02 -7.87
N ASP A 91 7.01 5.26 -8.41
CA ASP A 91 7.02 4.89 -9.83
C ASP A 91 6.39 3.50 -10.00
N LEU A 92 5.37 3.39 -10.84
CA LEU A 92 4.79 2.09 -11.17
C LEU A 92 5.68 1.35 -12.17
N ILE A 93 6.17 0.16 -11.80
CA ILE A 93 7.03 -0.68 -12.65
C ILE A 93 6.21 -1.73 -13.40
N GLU A 94 5.33 -2.44 -12.70
CA GLU A 94 4.53 -3.54 -13.24
C GLU A 94 3.19 -3.58 -12.51
N ARG A 95 2.09 -3.75 -13.25
CA ARG A 95 0.78 -4.01 -12.65
C ARG A 95 0.05 -5.06 -13.45
N SER A 96 -0.54 -5.99 -12.73
CA SER A 96 -1.46 -7.02 -13.20
C SER A 96 -2.48 -7.30 -12.11
N GLU A 97 -3.45 -8.16 -12.39
CA GLU A 97 -4.49 -8.54 -11.42
C GLU A 97 -3.92 -9.10 -10.11
N ASN A 98 -2.79 -9.84 -10.18
CA ASN A 98 -2.25 -10.58 -9.03
C ASN A 98 -0.91 -10.03 -8.52
N LYS A 99 -0.43 -8.92 -9.10
CA LYS A 99 0.92 -8.41 -8.80
C LYS A 99 1.06 -6.93 -9.13
N VAL A 100 1.63 -6.18 -8.21
CA VAL A 100 2.03 -4.78 -8.38
C VAL A 100 3.49 -4.63 -7.95
N ILE A 101 4.34 -4.11 -8.83
CA ILE A 101 5.71 -3.72 -8.53
C ILE A 101 5.81 -2.21 -8.70
N PHE A 102 6.41 -1.56 -7.72
CA PHE A 102 6.58 -0.11 -7.70
C PHE A 102 7.82 0.28 -6.91
N THR A 103 8.39 1.43 -7.23
CA THR A 103 9.51 2.03 -6.48
C THR A 103 8.94 3.12 -5.59
N ILE A 104 9.07 2.97 -4.27
CA ILE A 104 8.65 3.97 -3.29
C ILE A 104 9.74 5.03 -3.14
N HIS A 105 9.33 6.30 -3.13
CA HIS A 105 10.15 7.48 -2.82
C HIS A 105 9.56 8.18 -1.58
N GLY A 106 9.70 7.52 -0.43
CA GLY A 106 9.19 7.98 0.87
C GLY A 106 10.28 8.48 1.80
N LYS A 107 9.88 8.93 2.99
CA LYS A 107 10.81 9.32 4.06
C LYS A 107 11.27 8.10 4.86
N LYS A 108 10.38 7.15 5.09
CA LYS A 108 10.69 5.90 5.81
C LYS A 108 11.00 4.77 4.85
N LEU A 109 10.12 4.47 3.90
CA LEU A 109 10.35 3.43 2.90
C LEU A 109 10.89 4.02 1.61
N GLU A 110 11.89 3.34 1.04
CA GLU A 110 12.52 3.75 -0.22
C GLU A 110 12.91 2.51 -1.03
N GLY A 111 12.81 2.58 -2.35
CA GLY A 111 13.25 1.54 -3.29
C GLY A 111 12.13 0.62 -3.77
N ASP A 112 12.50 -0.50 -4.38
CA ASP A 112 11.53 -1.40 -5.03
C ASP A 112 10.74 -2.26 -4.04
N PHE A 113 9.42 -2.16 -4.11
CA PHE A 113 8.47 -2.99 -3.37
C PHE A 113 7.59 -3.81 -4.32
N CYS A 114 6.97 -4.85 -3.76
CA CYS A 114 6.08 -5.73 -4.47
C CYS A 114 4.86 -6.07 -3.59
N LEU A 115 3.69 -6.03 -4.21
CA LEU A 115 2.46 -6.67 -3.75
C LEU A 115 2.22 -7.90 -4.64
N VAL A 116 2.01 -9.07 -4.05
CA VAL A 116 1.63 -10.30 -4.79
C VAL A 116 0.44 -10.95 -4.11
N ARG A 117 -0.60 -11.30 -4.86
CA ARG A 117 -1.78 -11.98 -4.33
C ARG A 117 -1.40 -13.34 -3.75
N PHE A 118 -1.95 -13.67 -2.58
CA PHE A 118 -1.68 -14.88 -1.84
C PHE A 118 -2.99 -15.66 -1.57
N PRO A 119 -3.59 -16.24 -2.62
CA PRO A 119 -4.93 -16.85 -2.54
C PRO A 119 -5.01 -18.00 -1.54
N LYS A 120 -3.89 -18.67 -1.24
CA LYS A 120 -3.83 -19.72 -0.22
C LYS A 120 -4.20 -19.25 1.20
N ALA A 121 -4.12 -17.94 1.47
CA ALA A 121 -4.54 -17.35 2.75
C ALA A 121 -5.91 -16.66 2.68
N GLY A 122 -6.54 -16.59 1.50
CA GLY A 122 -7.84 -15.94 1.27
C GLY A 122 -7.85 -15.03 0.03
N GLU A 123 -9.04 -14.70 -0.45
CA GLU A 123 -9.24 -14.01 -1.74
C GLU A 123 -8.70 -12.58 -1.78
N LYS A 124 -8.77 -11.88 -0.64
CA LYS A 124 -8.27 -10.50 -0.44
C LYS A 124 -6.82 -10.46 0.04
N GLN A 125 -6.15 -11.59 0.20
CA GLN A 125 -4.82 -11.62 0.82
C GLN A 125 -3.71 -11.36 -0.20
N TRP A 126 -2.76 -10.51 0.19
CA TRP A 126 -1.57 -10.15 -0.55
C TRP A 126 -0.34 -10.25 0.36
N LEU A 127 0.84 -10.32 -0.27
CA LEU A 127 2.13 -10.19 0.39
C LEU A 127 2.79 -8.91 -0.07
N PHE A 128 3.10 -8.04 0.88
CA PHE A 128 3.89 -6.83 0.70
C PHE A 128 5.33 -7.08 1.13
N PHE A 129 6.32 -6.74 0.30
CA PHE A 129 7.73 -6.86 0.66
C PHE A 129 8.63 -5.98 -0.19
N LYS A 130 9.74 -5.53 0.41
CA LYS A 130 10.84 -4.90 -0.32
C LYS A 130 11.57 -5.96 -1.16
N LYS A 131 11.81 -5.68 -2.43
CA LYS A 131 12.55 -6.58 -3.32
C LYS A 131 14.04 -6.59 -2.94
N LYS A 132 14.69 -7.74 -3.10
CA LYS A 132 16.15 -7.84 -3.01
C LYS A 132 16.75 -7.11 -4.21
N LYS A 133 17.76 -6.27 -3.98
CA LYS A 133 18.61 -5.78 -5.08
C LYS A 133 19.23 -7.02 -5.73
N LYS A 134 19.11 -7.14 -7.05
CA LYS A 134 19.92 -8.11 -7.79
C LYS A 134 21.33 -7.53 -7.83
N THR A 135 22.26 -8.17 -7.13
CA THR A 135 23.70 -7.95 -7.30
C THR A 135 24.14 -8.46 -8.66
#